data_AF-A0A2D5UAU4-F1
#
_entry.id   AF-A0A2D5UAU4-F1
#
_cell.length_a   1.000
_cell.length_b   1.000
_cell.length_c   1.000
_cell.angle_alpha   90.00
_cell.angle_beta   90.00
_cell.angle_gamma   90.00
#
_symmetry.space_group_name_H-M   'P 1'
#
loop_
_entity.id
_entity.type
_entity.pdbx_description
1 polymer ?
#
loop_
_entity_poly.entity_id
_entity_poly.type
_entity_poly.pdbx_seq_one_letter_code
_entity_poly.pdbx_strand_id
1 'polypeptide(L)'
;MRALCFHGRREAGMCGDFLNAARLIGGAADRAGLSAQVRTSMWPAPPGGVDRAIIRIAPESLRDLSVPRKYDLEVICEPSLAVIPPMGGALLLGGVLLVNAPVPPKTPPDGPPVFSADLGALAARLGAPLAFALAGSAWAAMAALTPEMAFPLGAIESAAPDAGGTPSAGGTPLGEAEIKLLRAGFEQGAALLAGFAPDGDRAR
;
A
#
# COMPACT_ATOMS: atom_id res chain seq x y z
N MET A 1 -15.89 -4.23 0.11
CA MET A 1 -14.57 -4.86 -0.10
C MET A 1 -13.71 -3.92 -0.90
N ARG A 2 -12.44 -3.75 -0.51
CA ARG A 2 -11.45 -2.91 -1.18
C ARG A 2 -10.19 -3.69 -1.49
N ALA A 3 -9.51 -3.31 -2.57
CA ALA A 3 -8.30 -3.95 -3.03
C ALA A 3 -7.17 -2.94 -3.26
N LEU A 4 -6.02 -3.21 -2.63
CA LEU A 4 -4.78 -2.46 -2.82
C LEU A 4 -3.76 -3.36 -3.53
N CYS A 5 -2.91 -2.78 -4.37
CA CYS A 5 -1.81 -3.50 -4.99
C CYS A 5 -0.51 -2.72 -4.85
N PHE A 6 0.51 -3.35 -4.27
CA PHE A 6 1.88 -2.83 -4.21
C PHE A 6 2.72 -3.51 -5.29
N HIS A 7 3.42 -2.73 -6.10
CA HIS A 7 4.31 -3.18 -7.15
C HIS A 7 5.74 -2.82 -6.77
N GLY A 8 6.60 -3.83 -6.63
CA GLY A 8 8.01 -3.63 -6.26
C GLY A 8 8.87 -4.79 -6.74
N ARG A 9 10.16 -4.77 -6.40
CA ARG A 9 11.06 -5.89 -6.65
C ARG A 9 11.15 -6.80 -5.43
N ARG A 10 11.33 -8.09 -5.70
CA ARG A 10 11.72 -9.05 -4.67
C ARG A 10 13.16 -8.84 -4.26
N GLU A 11 13.39 -8.84 -2.96
CA GLU A 11 14.71 -8.83 -2.37
C GLU A 11 15.21 -10.26 -2.12
N ALA A 12 16.46 -10.40 -1.70
CA ALA A 12 17.00 -11.67 -1.25
C ALA A 12 16.18 -12.24 -0.09
N GLY A 13 15.94 -13.56 -0.07
CA GLY A 13 15.08 -14.19 0.96
C GLY A 13 13.58 -14.15 0.64
N MET A 14 13.19 -13.83 -0.61
CA MET A 14 11.80 -13.83 -1.10
C MET A 14 10.90 -12.79 -0.42
N CYS A 15 11.49 -11.77 0.19
CA CYS A 15 10.81 -10.62 0.81
C CYS A 15 10.84 -9.38 -0.10
N GLY A 16 10.50 -8.23 0.47
CA GLY A 16 10.61 -6.92 -0.17
C GLY A 16 9.78 -5.87 0.56
N ASP A 17 10.19 -4.60 0.50
CA ASP A 17 9.45 -3.50 1.13
C ASP A 17 7.96 -3.44 0.70
N PHE A 18 7.67 -3.75 -0.57
CA PHE A 18 6.31 -3.80 -1.11
C PHE A 18 5.43 -4.86 -0.41
N LEU A 19 6.00 -6.04 -0.11
CA LEU A 19 5.30 -7.14 0.56
C LEU A 19 5.15 -6.87 2.05
N ASN A 20 6.17 -6.30 2.68
CA ASN A 20 6.13 -5.92 4.09
C ASN A 20 5.10 -4.81 4.33
N ALA A 21 5.05 -3.78 3.46
CA ALA A 21 4.02 -2.76 3.51
C ALA A 21 2.61 -3.36 3.40
N ALA A 22 2.42 -4.32 2.49
CA ALA A 22 1.14 -4.99 2.34
C ALA A 22 0.75 -5.82 3.58
N ARG A 23 1.71 -6.49 4.21
CA ARG A 23 1.50 -7.24 5.46
C ARG A 23 1.17 -6.33 6.65
N LEU A 24 1.81 -5.16 6.75
CA LEU A 24 1.52 -4.17 7.79
C LEU A 24 0.05 -3.73 7.72
N ILE A 25 -0.43 -3.32 6.54
CA ILE A 25 -1.82 -2.90 6.36
C ILE A 25 -2.80 -4.07 6.58
N GLY A 26 -2.49 -5.26 6.02
CA GLY A 26 -3.33 -6.44 6.19
C GLY A 26 -3.47 -6.87 7.65
N GLY A 27 -2.37 -6.92 8.40
CA GLY A 27 -2.37 -7.24 9.83
C GLY A 27 -3.08 -6.18 10.67
N ALA A 28 -2.95 -4.90 10.30
CA ALA A 28 -3.65 -3.81 10.96
C ALA A 28 -5.17 -3.88 10.77
N ALA A 29 -5.61 -4.21 9.56
CA ALA A 29 -7.02 -4.39 9.24
C ALA A 29 -7.63 -5.54 10.07
N ASP A 30 -6.92 -6.67 10.19
CA ASP A 30 -7.34 -7.81 11.03
C ASP A 30 -7.48 -7.40 12.51
N ARG A 31 -6.48 -6.68 13.05
CA ARG A 31 -6.52 -6.12 14.42
C ARG A 31 -7.64 -5.10 14.62
N ALA A 32 -8.04 -4.41 13.57
CA ALA A 32 -9.17 -3.48 13.59
C ALA A 32 -10.54 -4.18 13.42
N GLY A 33 -10.58 -5.52 13.37
CA GLY A 33 -11.81 -6.30 13.25
C GLY A 33 -12.34 -6.44 11.82
N LEU A 34 -11.54 -6.09 10.82
CA LEU A 34 -11.87 -6.30 9.40
C LEU A 34 -11.29 -7.63 8.93
N SER A 35 -11.93 -8.25 7.94
CA SER A 35 -11.32 -9.39 7.25
C SER A 35 -10.30 -8.89 6.24
N ALA A 36 -9.06 -9.34 6.37
CA ALA A 36 -7.97 -8.99 5.46
C ALA A 36 -7.28 -10.23 4.88
N GLN A 37 -6.86 -10.13 3.62
CA GLN A 37 -6.08 -11.16 2.94
C GLN A 37 -4.96 -10.50 2.14
N VAL A 38 -3.71 -10.89 2.42
CA VAL A 38 -2.54 -10.47 1.66
C VAL A 38 -2.06 -11.64 0.79
N ARG A 39 -1.89 -11.40 -0.50
CA ARG A 39 -1.43 -12.39 -1.48
C ARG A 39 -0.34 -11.80 -2.36
N THR A 40 0.53 -12.65 -2.87
CA THR A 40 1.36 -12.32 -4.03
C THR A 40 0.80 -13.00 -5.27
N SER A 41 1.35 -12.69 -6.45
CA SER A 41 1.07 -13.46 -7.65
C SER A 41 1.37 -14.97 -7.44
N MET A 42 0.67 -15.86 -8.17
CA MET A 42 0.70 -17.32 -7.91
C MET A 42 2.12 -17.90 -7.86
N TRP A 43 2.99 -17.44 -8.75
CA TRP A 43 4.40 -17.81 -8.77
C TRP A 43 5.23 -16.61 -8.37
N PRO A 44 5.97 -16.69 -7.24
CA PRO A 44 6.78 -15.57 -6.81
C PRO A 44 7.89 -15.30 -7.84
N ALA A 45 8.10 -14.03 -8.18
CA ALA A 45 9.23 -13.66 -9.02
C ALA A 45 10.57 -14.05 -8.34
N PRO A 46 11.63 -14.35 -9.10
CA PRO A 46 12.96 -14.54 -8.52
C PRO A 46 13.45 -13.24 -7.86
N PRO A 47 14.45 -13.30 -6.96
CA PRO A 47 15.10 -12.10 -6.43
C PRO A 47 15.56 -11.14 -7.55
N GLY A 48 15.32 -9.84 -7.36
CA GLY A 48 15.52 -8.78 -8.35
C GLY A 48 14.38 -8.63 -9.38
N GLY A 49 13.51 -9.64 -9.50
CA GLY A 49 12.32 -9.62 -10.34
C GLY A 49 11.22 -8.73 -9.79
N VAL A 50 10.40 -8.18 -10.69
CA VAL A 50 9.22 -7.38 -10.36
C VAL A 50 8.09 -8.31 -9.92
N ASP A 51 7.41 -7.97 -8.83
CA ASP A 51 6.26 -8.71 -8.32
C ASP A 51 5.20 -7.76 -7.73
N ARG A 52 4.10 -8.35 -7.28
CA ARG A 52 2.95 -7.64 -6.70
C ARG A 52 2.54 -8.25 -5.38
N ALA A 53 2.21 -7.40 -4.42
CA ALA A 53 1.52 -7.77 -3.19
C ALA A 53 0.14 -7.13 -3.20
N ILE A 54 -0.90 -7.95 -3.12
CA ILE A 54 -2.29 -7.55 -3.23
C ILE A 54 -2.96 -7.76 -1.88
N ILE A 55 -3.66 -6.73 -1.42
CA ILE A 55 -4.44 -6.76 -0.19
C ILE A 55 -5.91 -6.72 -0.56
N ARG A 56 -6.71 -7.60 0.04
CA ARG A 56 -8.16 -7.48 0.09
C ARG A 56 -8.55 -7.13 1.51
N ILE A 57 -9.43 -6.16 1.68
CA ILE A 57 -10.01 -5.81 2.98
C ILE A 57 -11.52 -5.80 2.81
N ALA A 58 -12.26 -6.35 3.77
CA ALA A 58 -13.71 -6.30 3.81
C ALA A 58 -14.23 -6.29 5.26
N PRO A 59 -15.40 -5.67 5.52
CA PRO A 59 -16.05 -5.80 6.82
C PRO A 59 -16.57 -7.23 7.04
N GLU A 60 -16.95 -7.94 5.97
CA GLU A 60 -17.35 -9.35 6.04
C GLU A 60 -16.16 -10.31 5.88
N SER A 61 -16.30 -11.53 6.39
CA SER A 61 -15.29 -12.58 6.25
C SER A 61 -15.05 -12.96 4.78
N LEU A 62 -13.79 -12.89 4.35
CA LEU A 62 -13.33 -13.35 3.04
C LEU A 62 -13.26 -14.88 3.00
N ARG A 63 -14.18 -15.52 2.28
CA ARG A 63 -14.30 -17.00 2.23
C ARG A 63 -13.50 -17.67 1.11
N ASP A 64 -13.09 -16.92 0.10
CA ASP A 64 -12.38 -17.43 -1.07
C ASP A 64 -10.91 -16.97 -1.09
N LEU A 65 -10.12 -17.62 -1.96
CA LEU A 65 -8.72 -17.29 -2.19
C LEU A 65 -8.50 -16.49 -3.49
N SER A 66 -9.53 -15.83 -4.00
CA SER A 66 -9.44 -15.07 -5.24
C SER A 66 -8.48 -13.88 -5.10
N VAL A 67 -7.77 -13.61 -6.19
CA VAL A 67 -6.87 -12.46 -6.30
C VAL A 67 -7.54 -11.43 -7.23
N PRO A 68 -7.87 -10.22 -6.73
CA PRO A 68 -8.48 -9.17 -7.54
C PRO A 68 -7.62 -8.83 -8.76
N ARG A 69 -8.29 -8.60 -9.89
CA ARG A 69 -7.68 -8.08 -11.12
C ARG A 69 -7.80 -6.56 -11.24
N LYS A 70 -8.59 -5.94 -10.35
CA LYS A 70 -8.84 -4.52 -10.29
C LYS A 70 -8.65 -4.00 -8.88
N TYR A 71 -8.17 -2.77 -8.73
CA TYR A 71 -7.75 -2.18 -7.46
C TYR A 71 -8.34 -0.78 -7.25
N ASP A 72 -8.64 -0.42 -6.01
CA ASP A 72 -8.98 0.95 -5.61
C ASP A 72 -7.69 1.81 -5.54
N LEU A 73 -6.58 1.20 -5.14
CA LEU A 73 -5.26 1.83 -5.04
C LEU A 73 -4.18 0.91 -5.61
N GLU A 74 -3.35 1.45 -6.49
CA GLU A 74 -2.12 0.83 -6.96
C GLU A 74 -0.93 1.67 -6.49
N VAL A 75 0.07 1.03 -5.89
CA VAL A 75 1.25 1.67 -5.31
C VAL A 75 2.48 1.16 -6.04
N ILE A 76 3.22 2.05 -6.69
CA ILE A 76 4.50 1.73 -7.33
C ILE A 76 5.62 2.06 -6.34
N CYS A 77 6.27 1.02 -5.80
CA CYS A 77 7.23 1.16 -4.70
C CYS A 77 8.61 1.66 -5.15
N GLU A 78 8.90 1.65 -6.45
CA GLU A 78 10.18 2.07 -7.01
C GLU A 78 9.98 2.94 -8.26
N PRO A 79 10.70 4.08 -8.41
CA PRO A 79 10.54 4.97 -9.56
C PRO A 79 10.74 4.28 -10.90
N SER A 80 11.67 3.31 -10.97
CA SER A 80 11.99 2.58 -12.21
C SER A 80 10.84 1.73 -12.75
N LEU A 81 9.82 1.46 -11.93
CA LEU A 81 8.64 0.67 -12.31
C LEU A 81 7.46 1.54 -12.77
N ALA A 82 7.57 2.86 -12.66
CA ALA A 82 6.50 3.81 -12.95
C ALA A 82 6.30 4.06 -14.46
N VAL A 83 6.12 2.99 -15.23
CA VAL A 83 5.83 3.04 -16.67
C VAL A 83 4.31 3.17 -16.86
N ILE A 84 3.85 4.36 -17.25
CA ILE A 84 2.42 4.70 -17.41
C ILE A 84 2.15 5.17 -18.85
N PRO A 85 1.27 4.50 -19.61
CA PRO A 85 0.77 3.13 -19.43
C PRO A 85 1.91 2.08 -19.51
N PRO A 86 1.77 0.87 -18.94
CA PRO A 86 0.51 0.17 -18.60
C PRO A 86 0.05 0.25 -17.14
N MET A 87 0.84 0.84 -16.22
CA MET A 87 0.43 0.97 -14.81
C MET A 87 -0.83 1.85 -14.67
N GLY A 88 -1.68 1.54 -13.70
CA GLY A 88 -2.97 2.21 -13.53
C GLY A 88 -4.11 1.65 -14.41
N GLY A 89 -3.81 0.81 -15.41
CA GLY A 89 -4.85 0.12 -16.20
C GLY A 89 -5.65 -0.92 -15.41
N ALA A 90 -5.15 -1.32 -14.24
CA ALA A 90 -5.84 -2.19 -13.29
C ALA A 90 -6.65 -1.40 -12.25
N LEU A 91 -6.69 -0.08 -12.30
CA LEU A 91 -7.52 0.69 -11.37
C LEU A 91 -9.00 0.56 -11.71
N LEU A 92 -9.83 0.59 -10.67
CA LEU A 92 -11.26 0.84 -10.77
C LEU A 92 -11.52 2.32 -11.13
N LEU A 93 -12.73 2.62 -11.60
CA LEU A 93 -13.14 4.02 -11.78
C LEU A 93 -13.05 4.75 -10.43
N GLY A 94 -12.39 5.90 -10.40
CA GLY A 94 -12.10 6.65 -9.17
C GLY A 94 -10.91 6.13 -8.36
N GLY A 95 -10.27 5.04 -8.79
CA GLY A 95 -9.04 4.54 -8.17
C GLY A 95 -7.83 5.42 -8.50
N VAL A 96 -6.79 5.31 -7.67
CA VAL A 96 -5.60 6.18 -7.76
C VAL A 96 -4.31 5.38 -7.85
N LEU A 97 -3.31 5.98 -8.50
CA LEU A 97 -1.96 5.47 -8.54
C LEU A 97 -1.08 6.32 -7.62
N LEU A 98 -0.46 5.69 -6.62
CA LEU A 98 0.55 6.32 -5.78
C LEU A 98 1.94 5.82 -6.21
N VAL A 99 2.87 6.74 -6.45
CA VAL A 99 4.21 6.39 -6.94
C VAL A 99 5.25 6.89 -5.95
N ASN A 100 6.08 5.97 -5.45
CA ASN A 100 7.30 6.34 -4.73
C ASN A 100 8.31 6.89 -5.74
N ALA A 101 8.28 8.21 -5.94
CA ALA A 101 9.20 8.93 -6.82
C ALA A 101 9.29 10.41 -6.42
N PRO A 102 10.47 11.04 -6.59
CA PRO A 102 10.66 12.46 -6.28
C PRO A 102 9.88 13.39 -7.20
N VAL A 103 9.57 12.93 -8.41
CA VAL A 103 8.82 13.69 -9.42
C VAL A 103 7.74 12.76 -9.97
N PRO A 104 6.51 13.26 -10.20
CA PRO A 104 5.46 12.44 -10.77
C PRO A 104 5.87 11.94 -12.17
N PRO A 105 5.63 10.66 -12.48
CA PRO A 105 5.84 10.15 -13.83
C PRO A 105 4.89 10.85 -14.82
N LYS A 106 5.28 10.88 -16.10
CA LYS A 106 4.41 11.41 -17.15
C LYS A 106 3.18 10.53 -17.31
N THR A 107 2.00 11.14 -17.38
CA THR A 107 0.72 10.46 -17.54
C THR A 107 0.00 10.93 -18.80
N PRO A 108 -0.77 10.07 -19.48
CA PRO A 108 -1.68 10.51 -20.52
C PRO A 108 -2.81 11.35 -19.91
N PRO A 109 -3.41 12.30 -20.67
CA PRO A 109 -4.50 13.16 -20.18
C PRO A 109 -5.70 12.39 -19.64
N ASP A 110 -6.03 11.25 -20.26
CA ASP A 110 -7.14 10.37 -19.86
C ASP A 110 -6.68 9.22 -18.93
N GLY A 111 -5.49 9.35 -18.34
CA GLY A 111 -4.93 8.40 -17.39
C GLY A 111 -5.57 8.51 -16.00
N PRO A 112 -5.30 7.55 -15.11
CA PRO A 112 -5.77 7.64 -13.73
C PRO A 112 -5.11 8.82 -13.00
N PRO A 113 -5.71 9.31 -11.90
CA PRO A 113 -5.04 10.22 -10.98
C PRO A 113 -3.74 9.61 -10.48
N VAL A 114 -2.64 10.36 -10.60
CA VAL A 114 -1.32 9.94 -10.16
C VAL A 114 -0.78 10.91 -9.12
N PHE A 115 -0.42 10.36 -7.97
CA PHE A 115 0.22 11.08 -6.88
C PHE A 115 1.64 10.53 -6.68
N SER A 116 2.57 11.39 -6.28
CA SER A 116 3.95 10.97 -6.05
C SER A 116 4.57 11.59 -4.80
N ALA A 117 5.35 10.80 -4.08
CA ALA A 117 6.21 11.26 -2.98
C ALA A 117 7.53 10.50 -2.99
N ASP A 118 8.62 11.16 -2.56
CA ASP A 118 9.92 10.51 -2.36
C ASP A 118 9.97 9.81 -0.99
N LEU A 119 9.27 8.69 -0.90
CA LEU A 119 9.22 7.88 0.31
C LEU A 119 10.57 7.20 0.58
N GLY A 120 11.37 6.95 -0.46
CA GLY A 120 12.75 6.46 -0.35
C GLY A 120 13.65 7.45 0.40
N ALA A 121 13.66 8.72 0.01
CA ALA A 121 14.41 9.75 0.73
C ALA A 121 13.89 9.95 2.16
N LEU A 122 12.58 9.85 2.37
CA LEU A 122 11.98 9.90 3.69
C LEU A 122 12.48 8.77 4.60
N ALA A 123 12.49 7.53 4.08
CA ALA A 123 12.98 6.35 4.79
C ALA A 123 14.47 6.46 5.13
N ALA A 124 15.30 6.86 4.16
CA ALA A 124 16.73 7.07 4.37
C ALA A 124 17.01 8.13 5.44
N ARG A 125 16.27 9.25 5.44
CA ARG A 125 16.41 10.33 6.43
C ARG A 125 16.06 9.89 7.86
N LEU A 126 15.09 8.99 8.00
CA LEU A 126 14.61 8.51 9.31
C LEU A 126 15.28 7.20 9.76
N GLY A 127 16.09 6.58 8.90
CA GLY A 127 16.86 5.38 9.25
C GLY A 127 15.99 4.15 9.50
N ALA A 128 14.86 4.03 8.79
CA ALA A 128 13.94 2.90 8.92
C ALA A 128 13.56 2.31 7.55
N PRO A 129 13.11 1.05 7.48
CA PRO A 129 12.73 0.39 6.22
C PRO A 129 11.63 1.14 5.45
N LEU A 130 11.75 1.21 4.12
CA LEU A 130 10.81 1.93 3.25
C LEU A 130 9.38 1.37 3.35
N ALA A 131 9.21 0.09 3.69
CA ALA A 131 7.91 -0.54 3.95
C ALA A 131 6.98 0.29 4.85
N PHE A 132 7.52 0.97 5.88
CA PHE A 132 6.71 1.76 6.81
C PHE A 132 6.16 3.03 6.16
N ALA A 133 6.98 3.76 5.39
CA ALA A 133 6.52 4.93 4.66
C ALA A 133 5.51 4.56 3.55
N LEU A 134 5.74 3.44 2.86
CA LEU A 134 4.82 2.88 1.88
C LEU A 134 3.48 2.52 2.52
N ALA A 135 3.49 1.80 3.65
CA ALA A 135 2.29 1.42 4.37
C ALA A 135 1.50 2.65 4.84
N GLY A 136 2.18 3.63 5.45
CA GLY A 136 1.55 4.86 5.93
C GLY A 136 0.90 5.65 4.80
N SER A 137 1.64 5.89 3.71
CA SER A 137 1.15 6.68 2.57
C SER A 137 -0.01 5.99 1.86
N ALA A 138 0.10 4.68 1.62
CA ALA A 138 -0.95 3.89 0.99
C ALA A 138 -2.20 3.81 1.87
N TRP A 139 -2.03 3.70 3.18
CA TRP A 139 -3.16 3.69 4.11
C TRP A 139 -3.88 5.03 4.15
N ALA A 140 -3.15 6.15 4.17
CA ALA A 140 -3.75 7.47 4.07
C ALA A 140 -4.56 7.64 2.77
N ALA A 141 -4.01 7.16 1.65
CA ALA A 141 -4.71 7.19 0.38
C ALA A 141 -6.00 6.35 0.40
N MET A 142 -5.95 5.14 0.95
CA MET A 142 -7.15 4.31 1.11
C MET A 142 -8.19 4.93 2.04
N ALA A 143 -7.77 5.50 3.17
CA ALA A 143 -8.69 6.15 4.10
C ALA A 143 -9.43 7.33 3.45
N ALA A 144 -8.78 8.04 2.52
CA ALA A 144 -9.43 9.09 1.73
C ALA A 144 -10.40 8.54 0.69
N LEU A 145 -10.05 7.44 0.02
CA LEU A 145 -10.91 6.80 -0.99
C LEU A 145 -12.11 6.08 -0.38
N THR A 146 -11.96 5.53 0.82
CA THR A 146 -12.92 4.62 1.44
C THR A 146 -13.03 4.88 2.95
N PRO A 147 -13.55 6.05 3.37
CA PRO A 147 -13.58 6.46 4.77
C PRO A 147 -14.33 5.47 5.68
N GLU A 148 -15.31 4.76 5.14
CA GLU A 148 -16.12 3.77 5.86
C GLU A 148 -15.32 2.53 6.29
N MET A 149 -14.17 2.29 5.66
CA MET A 149 -13.26 1.19 6.01
C MET A 149 -12.00 1.66 6.73
N ALA A 150 -11.90 2.95 7.03
CA ALA A 150 -10.75 3.52 7.70
C ALA A 150 -10.67 3.08 9.17
N PHE A 151 -9.58 2.41 9.54
CA PHE A 151 -9.16 2.16 10.91
C PHE A 151 -8.06 3.13 11.40
N PRO A 152 -7.89 3.29 12.72
CA PRO A 152 -6.88 4.17 13.30
C PRO A 152 -5.46 3.76 12.93
N LEU A 153 -4.57 4.74 12.70
CA LEU A 153 -3.16 4.50 12.38
C LEU A 153 -2.43 3.65 13.46
N GLY A 154 -2.86 3.77 14.72
CA GLY A 154 -2.35 2.94 15.83
C GLY A 154 -2.54 1.44 15.63
N ALA A 155 -3.48 1.01 14.79
CA ALA A 155 -3.63 -0.40 14.42
C ALA A 155 -2.45 -0.89 13.54
N ILE A 156 -1.90 -0.03 12.69
CA ILE A 156 -0.69 -0.32 11.90
C ILE A 156 0.55 -0.28 12.78
N GLU A 157 0.64 0.70 13.70
CA GLU A 157 1.75 0.77 14.67
C GLU A 157 1.86 -0.49 15.53
N SER A 158 0.72 -1.13 15.81
CA SER A 158 0.64 -2.37 16.58
C SER A 158 0.75 -3.64 15.71
N ALA A 159 0.73 -3.50 14.39
CA ALA A 159 0.90 -4.59 13.44
C ALA A 159 2.39 -4.77 13.15
N ALA A 160 3.09 -5.46 14.03
CA ALA A 160 4.45 -5.92 13.75
C ALA A 160 4.43 -6.93 12.58
N PRO A 161 5.29 -6.80 11.56
CA PRO A 161 5.46 -7.86 10.59
C PRO A 161 6.17 -9.02 11.29
N ASP A 162 5.54 -10.20 11.34
CA ASP A 162 6.25 -11.41 11.75
C ASP A 162 7.40 -11.64 10.77
N ALA A 163 8.62 -11.49 11.28
CA ALA A 163 9.84 -11.87 10.59
C ALA A 163 9.89 -13.40 10.46
N GLY A 164 9.06 -13.96 9.56
CA GLY A 164 9.04 -15.39 9.26
C GLY A 164 7.67 -16.04 9.33
N GLY A 165 6.70 -15.58 8.54
CA GLY A 165 5.67 -16.45 7.92
C GLY A 165 4.69 -17.22 8.81
N THR A 166 4.77 -17.13 10.13
CA THR A 166 3.80 -17.70 11.08
C THR A 166 3.26 -16.61 11.98
N PRO A 167 1.93 -16.45 12.12
CA PRO A 167 1.34 -15.56 13.09
C PRO A 167 1.69 -16.08 14.48
N SER A 168 2.70 -15.49 15.12
CA SER A 168 2.93 -15.71 16.54
C SER A 168 2.35 -14.52 17.28
N ALA A 169 1.64 -14.78 18.38
CA ALA A 169 0.92 -13.78 19.17
C ALA A 169 1.84 -12.74 19.89
N GLY A 170 3.10 -12.59 19.45
CA GLY A 170 4.12 -11.77 20.09
C GLY A 170 5.17 -11.24 19.13
N GLY A 171 4.76 -10.70 17.97
CA GLY A 171 5.67 -9.96 17.08
C GLY A 171 6.41 -8.84 17.83
N THR A 172 7.66 -8.59 17.47
CA THR A 172 8.48 -7.54 18.09
C THR A 172 7.81 -6.18 17.86
N PRO A 173 7.60 -5.36 18.91
CA PRO A 173 7.06 -4.02 18.75
C PRO A 173 7.89 -3.22 17.75
N LEU A 174 7.23 -2.38 16.96
CA LEU A 174 7.93 -1.48 16.05
C LEU A 174 8.86 -0.55 16.83
N GLY A 175 10.05 -0.33 16.29
CA GLY A 175 11.00 0.65 16.80
C GLY A 175 10.49 2.08 16.61
N GLU A 176 11.04 3.01 17.39
CA GLU A 176 10.65 4.44 17.32
C GLU A 176 10.81 5.03 15.90
N ALA A 177 11.90 4.67 15.21
CA ALA A 177 12.15 5.13 13.84
C ALA A 177 11.10 4.63 12.84
N GLU A 178 10.61 3.40 13.03
CA GLU A 178 9.59 2.78 12.17
C GLU A 178 8.23 3.43 12.37
N ILE A 179 7.84 3.67 13.63
CA ILE A 179 6.61 4.41 13.98
C ILE A 179 6.67 5.83 13.41
N LYS A 180 7.80 6.52 13.59
CA LYS A 180 7.98 7.88 13.07
C LYS A 180 7.91 7.91 11.54
N LEU A 181 8.51 6.93 10.87
CA LEU A 181 8.47 6.81 9.41
C LEU A 181 7.06 6.49 8.90
N LEU A 182 6.34 5.59 9.57
CA LEU A 182 4.95 5.26 9.26
C LEU A 182 4.05 6.49 9.34
N ARG A 183 4.14 7.25 10.44
CA ARG A 183 3.38 8.50 10.62
C ARG A 183 3.72 9.55 9.57
N ALA A 184 5.01 9.76 9.29
CA ALA A 184 5.43 10.70 8.27
C ALA A 184 4.95 10.29 6.86
N GLY A 185 4.95 8.99 6.55
CA GLY A 185 4.35 8.47 5.32
C GLY A 185 2.85 8.74 5.26
N PHE A 186 2.12 8.48 6.35
CA PHE A 186 0.69 8.77 6.44
C PHE A 186 0.38 10.26 6.20
N GLU A 187 1.14 11.16 6.83
CA GLU A 187 1.00 12.61 6.63
C GLU A 187 1.24 13.02 5.17
N GLN A 188 2.29 12.49 4.53
CA GLN A 188 2.55 12.76 3.11
C GLN A 188 1.44 12.24 2.21
N GLY A 189 0.96 11.01 2.44
CA GLY A 189 -0.15 10.43 1.68
C GLY A 189 -1.44 11.25 1.84
N ALA A 190 -1.77 11.64 3.08
CA ALA A 190 -2.95 12.46 3.35
C ALA A 190 -2.87 13.84 2.69
N ALA A 191 -1.68 14.47 2.72
CA ALA A 191 -1.47 15.76 2.07
C ALA A 191 -1.62 15.68 0.54
N LEU A 192 -1.16 14.59 -0.08
CA LEU A 192 -1.28 14.38 -1.53
C LEU A 192 -2.74 14.24 -1.98
N LEU A 193 -3.57 13.56 -1.19
CA LEU A 193 -4.98 13.36 -1.49
C LEU A 193 -5.89 14.44 -0.89
N ALA A 194 -5.34 15.48 -0.26
CA ALA A 194 -6.13 16.55 0.30
C ALA A 194 -6.95 17.26 -0.81
N GLY A 195 -8.28 17.18 -0.71
CA GLY A 195 -9.18 17.75 -1.72
C GLY A 195 -9.42 16.86 -2.94
N PHE A 196 -8.86 15.65 -2.99
CA PHE A 196 -9.26 14.64 -3.95
C PHE A 196 -10.60 14.03 -3.52
N ALA A 197 -11.64 14.26 -4.32
CA ALA A 197 -12.89 13.51 -4.23
C ALA A 197 -12.90 12.52 -5.40
N PRO A 198 -12.93 11.20 -5.18
CA PRO A 198 -13.13 10.26 -6.28
C PRO A 198 -14.45 10.65 -6.96
N ASP A 199 -14.43 10.86 -8.27
CA ASP A 199 -15.59 11.35 -9.04
C ASP A 199 -16.80 10.42 -8.84
N GLY A 200 -17.60 10.75 -7.83
CA GLY A 200 -18.88 10.15 -7.46
C GLY A 200 -19.88 11.18 -6.94
N ASP A 201 -19.46 12.44 -6.76
CA ASP A 201 -20.32 13.56 -6.34
C ASP A 201 -20.48 14.64 -7.43
N ARG A 202 -19.98 14.38 -8.64
CA ARG A 202 -20.27 15.19 -9.85
C ARG A 202 -21.28 14.50 -10.76
N ALA A 203 -22.31 13.90 -10.18
CA ALA A 203 -23.57 13.62 -10.86
C ALA A 203 -24.70 13.59 -9.83
N ARG A 204 -25.46 14.69 -9.81
CA ARG A 204 -26.89 14.85 -9.47
C ARG A 204 -27.61 13.65 -8.84
#